data_AF-A0A842TJC9-F1
#
_entry.id   AF-A0A842TJC9-F1
#
_cell.length_a   1.000
_cell.length_b   1.000
_cell.length_c   1.000
_cell.angle_alpha   90.00
_cell.angle_beta   90.00
_cell.angle_gamma   90.00
#
_symmetry.space_group_name_H-M   'P 1'
#
loop_
_entity.id
_entity.type
_entity.pdbx_description
1 polymer ?
#
loop_
_entity_poly.entity_id
_entity_poly.type
_entity_poly.pdbx_seq_one_letter_code
_entity_poly.pdbx_strand_id
1 'polypeptide(L)' 'MKLLFVCTANHDRSPTAEQLFKENHETKSAGIIKWSPTILNKDLIDWADKIFCMQ' A
#
# COMPACT_ATOMS: atom_id res chain seq x y z
N MET A 1 2.95 -13.94 -0.99
CA MET A 1 1.89 -13.27 -0.23
C MET A 1 1.80 -11.84 -0.73
N LYS A 2 0.58 -11.37 -0.95
CA LYS A 2 0.25 -10.05 -1.48
C LYS A 2 0.01 -9.09 -0.33
N LEU A 3 0.94 -8.16 -0.13
CA LEU A 3 0.91 -7.18 0.96
C LEU A 3 0.55 -5.81 0.43
N LEU A 4 -0.46 -5.18 1.03
CA LEU A 4 -0.85 -3.81 0.74
C LEU A 4 -0.52 -2.89 1.93
N PHE A 5 0.32 -1.89 1.69
CA PHE A 5 0.65 -0.86 2.67
C PHE A 5 -0.16 0.41 2.43
N VAL A 6 -0.89 0.87 3.44
CA VAL A 6 -1.78 2.04 3.32
C VAL A 6 -1.36 3.11 4.32
N CYS A 7 -1.19 4.35 3.85
CA CYS A 7 -1.05 5.52 4.72
C CYS A 7 -1.96 6.68 4.25
N THR A 8 -1.82 7.88 4.82
CA THR A 8 -2.68 9.02 4.43
C THR A 8 -2.49 9.41 2.97
N ALA A 9 -1.24 9.68 2.56
CA ALA A 9 -0.93 10.34 1.29
C ALA A 9 -0.23 9.45 0.25
N ASN A 10 0.26 8.27 0.62
CA ASN A 10 1.08 7.40 -0.25
C ASN A 10 2.35 8.06 -0.78
N HIS A 11 3.08 8.75 0.11
CA HIS A 11 4.31 9.47 -0.23
C HIS A 11 5.54 8.89 0.49
N ASP A 12 5.48 8.77 1.82
CA ASP A 12 6.67 8.39 2.60
C ASP A 12 6.61 6.94 3.11
N ARG A 13 5.79 6.67 4.12
CA ARG A 13 5.79 5.39 4.86
C ARG A 13 5.36 4.20 3.99
N SER A 14 4.24 4.33 3.29
CA SER A 14 3.71 3.19 2.53
C SER A 14 4.54 2.83 1.29
N PRO A 15 5.08 3.78 0.48
CA PRO A 15 6.00 3.42 -0.60
C PRO A 15 7.33 2.88 -0.09
N THR A 16 7.83 3.39 1.05
CA THR A 16 9.04 2.85 1.68
C THR A 16 8.84 1.39 2.10
N ALA A 17 7.70 1.07 2.72
CA ALA A 17 7.36 -0.32 3.07
C ALA A 17 7.21 -1.20 1.81
N GLU A 18 6.53 -0.71 0.77
CA GLU A 18 6.43 -1.43 -0.50
C GLU A 18 7.81 -1.84 -1.04
N GLN A 19 8.76 -0.89 -1.08
CA GLN A 19 10.12 -1.13 -1.54
C GLN A 19 10.93 -2.04 -0.62
N LEU A 20 10.75 -1.93 0.70
CA LEU A 20 11.48 -2.74 1.69
C LEU A 20 11.10 -4.22 1.62
N PHE A 21 9.82 -4.51 1.36
CA PHE A 21 9.28 -5.88 1.40
C PHE A 21 9.20 -6.56 0.02
N LYS A 22 9.48 -5.86 -1.08
CA LYS A 22 9.32 -6.38 -2.46
C LYS A 22 10.18 -7.60 -2.81
N GLU A 23 11.32 -7.79 -2.14
CA GLU A 23 12.23 -8.92 -2.41
C GLU A 23 11.66 -10.26 -1.91
N ASN A 24 10.77 -10.21 -0.91
CA ASN A 24 10.22 -11.42 -0.27
C ASN A 24 8.72 -11.60 -0.53
N HIS A 25 8.04 -10.56 -1.00
CA HIS A 25 6.59 -10.53 -1.15
C HIS A 25 6.16 -9.74 -2.39
N GLU A 26 4.97 -10.05 -2.90
CA GLU A 26 4.31 -9.16 -3.86
C GLU A 26 3.75 -7.98 -3.06
N THR A 27 4.26 -6.78 -3.32
CA THR A 27 3.91 -5.59 -2.54
C THR A 27 3.24 -4.53 -3.41
N LYS A 28 2.29 -3.82 -2.81
CA LYS A 28 1.71 -2.57 -3.34
C LYS A 28 1.52 -1.58 -2.19
N SER A 29 1.38 -0.31 -2.52
CA SER A 29 0.99 0.72 -1.56
C SER A 29 -0.08 1.65 -2.10
N ALA A 30 -0.85 2.23 -1.19
CA ALA A 30 -1.92 3.16 -1.51
C ALA A 30 -2.12 4.22 -0.43
N GLY A 31 -2.88 5.25 -0.77
CA GLY A 31 -3.24 6.36 0.11
C GLY A 31 -4.75 6.60 0.09
N ILE A 32 -5.27 7.22 1.14
CA ILE A 32 -6.72 7.38 1.32
C ILE A 32 -7.25 8.75 0.84
N ILE A 33 -6.35 9.71 0.58
CA ILE A 33 -6.73 11.05 0.09
C ILE A 33 -6.74 11.09 -1.44
N LYS A 34 -7.58 11.96 -2.00
CA LYS A 34 -7.79 12.08 -3.46
C LYS A 34 -6.53 12.45 -4.26
N TRP A 35 -5.50 12.96 -3.60
CA TRP A 35 -4.26 13.44 -4.22
C TRP A 35 -3.11 12.44 -4.08
N SER A 36 -3.37 11.25 -3.53
CA SER A 36 -2.36 10.20 -3.41
C SER A 36 -1.92 9.71 -4.79
N PRO A 37 -0.61 9.45 -5.01
CA PRO A 37 -0.11 8.85 -6.25
C PRO A 37 -0.87 7.58 -6.64
N THR A 38 -1.14 6.73 -5.65
CA THR A 38 -2.06 5.60 -5.76
C THR A 38 -3.17 5.75 -4.73
N ILE A 39 -4.42 5.93 -5.18
CA ILE A 39 -5.60 6.02 -4.30
C ILE A 39 -6.10 4.62 -3.98
N LEU A 40 -6.36 4.35 -2.70
CA LEU A 40 -6.92 3.09 -2.23
C LEU A 40 -8.29 2.85 -2.88
N ASN A 41 -8.45 1.68 -3.46
CA ASN A 41 -9.67 1.26 -4.13
C ASN A 41 -9.97 -0.22 -3.83
N LYS A 42 -11.15 -0.68 -4.25
CA LYS A 42 -11.61 -2.04 -3.99
C LYS A 42 -10.70 -3.10 -4.62
N ASP A 43 -10.20 -2.87 -5.83
CA ASP A 43 -9.32 -3.84 -6.52
C ASP A 43 -8.01 -4.08 -5.77
N LEU A 44 -7.46 -3.03 -5.13
CA LEU A 44 -6.28 -3.15 -4.28
C LEU A 44 -6.57 -3.96 -3.01
N ILE A 45 -7.75 -3.78 -2.42
CA ILE A 45 -8.20 -4.52 -1.24
C ILE A 45 -8.41 -5.98 -1.58
N ASP A 46 -9.15 -6.27 -2.65
CA ASP A 46 -9.46 -7.62 -3.10
C ASP A 46 -8.20 -8.37 -3.59
N TRP A 47 -7.18 -7.65 -4.04
CA TRP A 47 -5.88 -8.22 -4.41
C TRP A 47 -5.04 -8.66 -3.20
N ALA A 48 -5.19 -8.03 -2.04
CA ALA A 48 -4.28 -8.19 -0.92
C ALA A 48 -4.65 -9.39 -0.02
N ASP A 49 -3.65 -10.23 0.29
CA ASP A 49 -3.78 -11.25 1.34
C ASP A 49 -3.77 -10.60 2.72
N LYS A 50 -3.02 -9.48 2.86
CA LYS A 50 -2.90 -8.72 4.12
C LYS A 50 -2.71 -7.23 3.87
N ILE A 51 -3.38 -6.41 4.66
CA ILE A 51 -3.34 -4.94 4.58
C ILE A 51 -2.74 -4.38 5.87
N PHE A 52 -1.77 -3.47 5.74
CA PHE A 52 -1.17 -2.75 6.85
C PHE A 52 -1.54 -1.27 6.79
N CYS A 53 -2.31 -0.80 7.77
CA CYS A 53 -2.67 0.60 7.92
C CYS A 53 -1.65 1.33 8.81
N MET A 54 -1.09 2.42 8.30
CA MET A 54 -0.05 3.21 8.95
C MET A 54 -0.59 4.61 9.26
N GLN A 55 -0.45 5.02 10.52
CA GLN A 55 -0.66 6.42 10.90
C GLN A 55 0.45 7.29 10.36
#